data_AF-A0A949H8A3-F1
#
_entry.id   AF-A0A949H8A3-F1
#
_cell.length_a   1.000
_cell.length_b   1.000
_cell.length_c   1.000
_cell.angle_alpha   90.00
_cell.angle_beta   90.00
_cell.angle_gamma   90.00
#
_symmetry.space_group_name_H-M   'P 1'
#
loop_
_entity.id
_entity.type
_entity.pdbx_description
1 polymer ?
#
loop_
_entity_poly.entity_id
_entity_poly.type
_entity_poly.pdbx_seq_one_letter_code
_entity_poly.pdbx_strand_id
1 'polypeptide(L)'
;MAIVRSIGRVLAFIVLAVRLALPKIGVGWMFALLTSNFNRVTIYELGVAAVLVTTLIGMHNFLSPFQMIFGRFADRHPVLGLRRTPYLILAAVVTSLVFVLLPGVAQQMSAG
;
A
#
# COMPACT_ATOMS: atom_id res chain seq x y z
N MET A 1 3.60 -14.98 -40.55
CA MET A 1 4.15 -13.82 -39.80
C MET A 1 3.14 -13.08 -38.92
N ALA A 2 1.83 -13.08 -39.22
CA ALA A 2 0.81 -12.38 -38.41
C ALA A 2 0.62 -12.94 -36.98
N ILE A 3 0.71 -14.26 -36.81
CA ILE A 3 0.51 -14.95 -35.52
C ILE A 3 1.62 -14.59 -34.51
N VAL A 4 2.89 -14.60 -34.93
CA VAL A 4 4.05 -14.25 -34.07
C VAL A 4 3.98 -12.81 -33.58
N ARG A 5 3.56 -11.86 -34.43
CA ARG A 5 3.35 -10.45 -34.03
C ARG A 5 2.15 -10.27 -33.10
N SER A 6 1.14 -11.15 -33.18
CA SER A 6 0.01 -11.14 -32.25
C SER A 6 0.42 -11.57 -30.85
N ILE A 7 1.15 -12.70 -30.75
CA ILE A 7 1.66 -13.23 -29.48
C ILE A 7 2.59 -12.21 -28.79
N GLY A 8 3.49 -11.57 -29.55
CA GLY A 8 4.38 -10.54 -28.99
C GLY A 8 3.63 -9.34 -28.40
N ARG A 9 2.52 -8.91 -29.01
CA ARG A 9 1.69 -7.81 -28.47
C ARG A 9 0.94 -8.21 -27.21
N VAL A 10 0.44 -9.45 -27.14
CA VAL A 10 -0.23 -9.97 -25.95
C VAL A 10 0.74 -10.08 -24.78
N LEU A 11 1.95 -10.61 -25.01
CA LEU A 11 2.98 -10.67 -23.97
C LEU A 11 3.37 -9.28 -23.46
N ALA A 12 3.58 -8.30 -24.36
CA ALA A 12 3.87 -6.93 -23.98
C ALA A 12 2.73 -6.30 -23.15
N PHE A 13 1.47 -6.58 -23.52
CA PHE A 13 0.31 -6.14 -22.76
C PHE A 13 0.27 -6.72 -21.35
N ILE A 14 0.52 -8.03 -21.21
CA ILE A 14 0.57 -8.72 -19.91
C ILE A 14 1.67 -8.10 -19.04
N VAL A 15 2.87 -7.89 -19.58
CA VAL A 15 3.98 -7.27 -18.84
C VAL A 15 3.61 -5.86 -18.36
N LEU A 16 2.97 -5.05 -19.22
CA LEU A 16 2.51 -3.72 -18.85
C LEU A 16 1.45 -3.78 -17.74
N ALA A 17 0.48 -4.69 -17.87
CA ALA A 17 -0.59 -4.90 -16.89
C ALA A 17 -0.01 -5.28 -15.52
N VAL A 18 0.93 -6.23 -15.49
CA VAL A 18 1.63 -6.63 -14.26
C VAL A 18 2.39 -5.44 -13.66
N ARG A 19 3.14 -4.70 -14.48
CA ARG A 19 3.90 -3.52 -14.01
C ARG A 19 3.02 -2.44 -13.38
N LEU A 20 1.82 -2.21 -13.93
CA LEU A 20 0.85 -1.27 -13.38
C LEU A 20 0.12 -1.81 -12.15
N ALA A 21 -0.09 -3.13 -12.08
CA ALA A 21 -0.80 -3.79 -10.99
C ALA A 21 0.09 -4.01 -9.75
N LEU A 22 1.39 -4.26 -9.91
CA LEU A 22 2.33 -4.57 -8.83
C LEU A 22 2.23 -3.63 -7.61
N PRO A 23 2.25 -2.29 -7.77
CA PRO A 23 2.14 -1.37 -6.63
C PRO A 23 0.79 -1.46 -5.91
N LYS A 24 -0.30 -1.67 -6.67
CA LYS A 24 -1.65 -1.83 -6.10
C LYS A 24 -1.79 -3.15 -5.35
N ILE A 25 -1.24 -4.22 -5.89
CA ILE A 25 -1.23 -5.54 -5.24
C ILE A 25 -0.46 -5.46 -3.93
N GLY A 26 0.72 -4.81 -3.91
CA GLY A 26 1.50 -4.64 -2.69
C GLY A 26 0.73 -3.94 -1.58
N VAL A 27 0.17 -2.76 -1.85
CA VAL A 27 -0.62 -2.01 -0.87
C VAL A 27 -1.87 -2.80 -0.41
N GLY A 28 -2.57 -3.46 -1.35
CA GLY A 28 -3.73 -4.29 -1.03
C GLY A 28 -3.36 -5.47 -0.12
N TRP A 29 -2.22 -6.10 -0.34
CA TRP A 29 -1.73 -7.21 0.47
C TRP A 29 -1.41 -6.79 1.90
N MET A 30 -0.74 -5.64 2.06
CA MET A 30 -0.43 -5.08 3.38
C MET A 30 -1.70 -4.76 4.17
N PHE A 31 -2.70 -4.17 3.50
CA PHE A 31 -3.99 -3.89 4.12
C PHE A 31 -4.73 -5.18 4.53
N ALA A 32 -4.70 -6.22 3.69
CA ALA A 32 -5.27 -7.53 4.00
C ALA A 32 -4.62 -8.16 5.25
N LEU A 33 -3.29 -8.08 5.37
CA LEU A 33 -2.58 -8.56 6.56
C LEU A 33 -2.95 -7.77 7.82
N LEU A 34 -3.15 -6.46 7.68
CA LEU A 34 -3.54 -5.59 8.79
C LEU A 34 -4.92 -5.95 9.34
N THR A 35 -5.90 -6.16 8.45
CA THR A 35 -7.27 -6.50 8.85
C THR A 35 -7.45 -7.95 9.28
N SER A 36 -6.69 -8.90 8.70
CA SER A 36 -6.86 -10.33 8.95
C SER A 36 -6.05 -10.83 10.15
N ASN A 37 -4.77 -10.45 10.23
CA ASN A 37 -3.85 -10.95 11.25
C ASN A 37 -3.61 -9.92 12.35
N PHE A 38 -3.14 -8.72 11.97
CA PHE A 38 -2.68 -7.73 12.95
C PHE A 38 -3.80 -7.28 13.89
N ASN A 39 -5.00 -7.00 13.36
CA ASN A 39 -6.16 -6.62 14.16
C ASN A 39 -6.50 -7.69 15.23
N ARG A 40 -6.51 -8.97 14.83
CA ARG A 40 -6.79 -10.09 15.75
C ARG A 40 -5.71 -10.22 16.81
N VAL A 41 -4.43 -10.30 16.41
CA VAL A 41 -3.30 -10.47 17.33
C VAL A 41 -3.22 -9.31 18.33
N THR A 42 -3.39 -8.08 17.86
CA THR A 42 -3.27 -6.89 18.71
C THR A 42 -4.38 -6.81 19.78
N ILE A 43 -5.60 -7.22 19.44
CA ILE A 43 -6.72 -7.20 20.39
C ILE A 43 -6.69 -8.43 21.31
N TYR A 44 -6.56 -9.62 20.75
CA TYR A 44 -6.73 -10.87 21.50
C TYR A 44 -5.46 -11.33 22.21
N GLU A 45 -4.29 -11.15 21.60
CA GLU A 45 -3.02 -11.67 22.14
C GLU A 45 -2.27 -10.60 22.92
N LEU A 46 -2.32 -9.34 22.46
CA LEU A 46 -1.66 -8.21 23.12
C LEU A 46 -2.58 -7.42 24.07
N GLY A 47 -3.87 -7.73 24.12
CA GLY A 47 -4.82 -7.10 25.05
C GLY A 47 -5.07 -5.61 24.80
N VAL A 48 -4.68 -5.07 23.64
CA VAL A 48 -4.88 -3.66 23.31
C VAL A 48 -6.36 -3.39 23.06
N ALA A 49 -6.86 -2.24 23.53
CA ALA A 49 -8.27 -1.88 23.39
C ALA A 49 -8.74 -1.89 21.92
N ALA A 50 -9.79 -2.67 21.65
CA ALA A 50 -10.36 -2.82 20.31
C ALA A 50 -10.76 -1.48 19.66
N VAL A 51 -11.25 -0.53 20.46
CA VAL A 51 -11.62 0.80 19.98
C VAL A 51 -10.43 1.53 19.38
N LEU A 52 -9.24 1.43 19.98
CA LEU A 52 -8.03 2.07 19.45
C LEU A 52 -7.63 1.46 18.10
N VAL A 53 -7.54 0.12 18.04
CA VAL A 53 -7.13 -0.60 16.83
C VAL A 53 -8.11 -0.37 15.67
N THR A 54 -9.41 -0.47 15.95
CA THR A 54 -10.45 -0.27 14.92
C THR A 54 -10.54 1.19 14.46
N THR A 55 -10.32 2.16 15.35
CA THR A 55 -10.26 3.58 14.97
C THR A 55 -9.05 3.86 14.06
N LEU A 56 -7.88 3.31 14.38
CA LEU A 56 -6.68 3.40 13.54
C LEU A 56 -6.90 2.82 12.13
N ILE A 57 -7.51 1.62 12.05
CA ILE A 57 -7.86 1.01 10.76
C ILE A 57 -8.92 1.83 10.02
N GLY A 58 -9.94 2.33 10.72
CA GLY A 58 -10.99 3.17 10.16
C GLY A 58 -10.46 4.49 9.60
N MET A 59 -9.41 5.04 10.20
CA MET A 59 -8.76 6.26 9.74
C MET A 59 -8.19 6.14 8.33
N HIS A 60 -7.76 4.95 7.91
CA HIS A 60 -7.35 4.70 6.53
C HIS A 60 -8.47 5.01 5.52
N ASN A 61 -9.69 4.57 5.82
CA ASN A 61 -10.85 4.83 4.97
C ASN A 61 -11.23 6.32 5.00
N PHE A 62 -11.12 6.96 6.17
CA PHE A 62 -11.33 8.40 6.31
C PHE A 62 -10.32 9.23 5.49
N LEU A 63 -9.10 8.71 5.33
CA LEU A 63 -8.03 9.36 4.54
C LEU A 63 -8.15 9.14 3.02
N SER A 64 -9.13 8.35 2.55
CA SER A 64 -9.38 8.10 1.12
C SER A 64 -9.41 9.36 0.22
N PRO A 65 -10.12 10.46 0.55
CA PRO A 65 -10.16 11.65 -0.31
C PRO A 65 -8.79 12.31 -0.49
N PHE A 66 -7.87 12.18 0.47
CA PHE A 66 -6.52 12.71 0.33
C PHE A 66 -5.73 12.02 -0.78
N GLN A 67 -6.05 10.76 -1.10
CA GLN A 67 -5.41 10.04 -2.20
C GLN A 67 -5.58 10.76 -3.54
N MET A 68 -6.75 11.38 -3.77
CA MET A 68 -7.01 12.17 -4.98
C MET A 68 -6.16 13.45 -5.00
N ILE A 69 -6.04 14.13 -3.86
CA ILE A 69 -5.26 15.37 -3.73
C ILE A 69 -3.78 15.10 -3.98
N PHE A 70 -3.21 14.10 -3.30
CA PHE A 70 -1.81 13.69 -3.50
C PHE A 70 -1.56 13.15 -4.90
N GLY A 71 -2.53 12.46 -5.50
CA GLY A 71 -2.46 12.02 -6.90
C GLY A 71 -2.33 13.20 -7.87
N ARG A 72 -3.14 14.25 -7.70
CA ARG A 72 -3.05 15.49 -8.50
C ARG A 72 -1.75 16.24 -8.23
N PHE A 73 -1.26 16.25 -6.99
CA PHE A 73 -0.01 16.90 -6.63
C PHE A 73 1.20 16.25 -7.33
N ALA A 74 1.26 14.91 -7.32
CA ALA A 74 2.32 14.13 -7.97
C ALA A 74 2.36 14.30 -9.50
N ASP A 75 1.25 14.67 -10.13
CA ASP A 75 1.23 14.98 -11.58
C ASP A 75 1.79 16.34 -11.94
N ARG A 76 1.64 17.30 -11.03
CA ARG A 76 1.97 18.71 -11.27
C ARG A 76 3.40 19.07 -10.88
N HIS A 77 3.99 18.31 -9.96
CA HIS A 77 5.34 18.54 -9.47
C HIS A 77 6.26 17.41 -9.93
N PRO A 78 6.93 17.53 -11.09
CA PRO A 78 7.92 16.54 -11.51
C PRO A 78 9.13 16.60 -10.58
N VAL A 79 9.64 15.44 -10.17
CA VAL A 79 10.86 15.30 -9.36
C VAL A 79 11.89 14.55 -10.20
N LEU A 80 13.09 15.10 -10.32
CA LEU A 80 14.19 14.50 -11.12
C LEU A 80 13.81 14.22 -12.59
N GLY A 81 12.94 15.04 -13.18
CA GLY A 81 12.45 14.86 -14.56
C GLY A 81 11.40 13.76 -14.75
N LEU A 82 11.07 13.01 -13.69
CA LEU A 82 10.02 11.98 -13.69
C LEU A 82 8.79 12.51 -12.96
N ARG A 83 7.60 12.30 -13.53
CA ARG A 83 6.34 12.78 -12.93
C ARG A 83 5.91 11.92 -11.75
N ARG A 84 5.35 10.72 -12.00
CA ARG A 84 4.75 9.87 -10.94
C ARG A 84 5.67 8.79 -10.37
N THR A 85 6.68 8.35 -11.11
CA THR A 85 7.54 7.23 -10.71
C THR A 85 8.27 7.44 -9.38
N PRO A 86 8.92 8.60 -9.11
CA PRO A 86 9.64 8.80 -7.85
C PRO A 86 8.69 8.81 -6.64
N TYR A 87 7.52 9.45 -6.76
CA TYR A 87 6.52 9.48 -5.70
C TYR A 87 5.98 8.08 -5.39
N LEU A 88 5.76 7.25 -6.41
CA LEU A 88 5.26 5.89 -6.23
C LEU A 88 6.29 5.01 -5.50
N ILE A 89 7.57 5.12 -5.86
CA ILE A 89 8.65 4.35 -5.20
C ILE A 89 8.83 4.84 -3.76
N LEU A 90 8.88 6.16 -3.56
CA LEU A 90 9.01 6.74 -2.22
C LEU A 90 7.85 6.30 -1.32
N ALA A 91 6.61 6.41 -1.81
CA ALA A 91 5.43 5.96 -1.08
C ALA A 91 5.50 4.46 -0.76
N ALA A 92 5.93 3.62 -1.72
CA ALA A 92 6.09 2.18 -1.48
C ALA A 92 7.15 1.88 -0.41
N VAL A 93 8.32 2.52 -0.46
CA VAL A 93 9.39 2.37 0.54
C VAL A 93 8.92 2.81 1.92
N VAL A 94 8.36 4.02 2.02
CA VAL A 94 7.88 4.57 3.30
C VAL A 94 6.80 3.68 3.90
N THR A 95 5.81 3.26 3.09
CA THR A 95 4.72 2.39 3.57
C THR A 95 5.26 1.02 4.01
N SER A 96 6.23 0.47 3.28
CA SER A 96 6.89 -0.79 3.63
C SER A 96 7.65 -0.70 4.95
N LEU A 97 8.39 0.38 5.17
CA LEU A 97 9.10 0.63 6.43
C LEU A 97 8.13 0.76 7.60
N VAL A 98 7.07 1.56 7.45
CA VAL A 98 6.04 1.70 8.49
C VAL A 98 5.41 0.36 8.82
N PHE A 99 5.08 -0.45 7.81
CA PHE A 99 4.48 -1.76 8.02
C PHE A 99 5.39 -2.73 8.80
N VAL A 100 6.70 -2.70 8.54
CA VAL A 100 7.69 -3.50 9.29
C VAL A 100 7.77 -3.06 10.76
N LEU A 101 7.55 -1.79 11.05
CA LEU A 101 7.59 -1.25 12.41
C LEU A 101 6.31 -1.50 13.22
N LEU A 102 5.17 -1.78 12.56
CA LEU A 102 3.87 -1.95 13.21
C LEU A 102 3.85 -2.94 14.38
N PRO A 103 4.46 -4.16 14.30
CA PRO A 103 4.45 -5.09 15.42
C PRO A 103 5.17 -4.53 16.65
N GLY A 104 6.28 -3.81 16.44
CA GLY A 104 7.03 -3.20 17.54
C GLY A 104 6.24 -2.11 18.26
N VAL A 105 5.46 -1.31 17.51
CA VAL A 105 4.56 -0.32 18.10
C VAL A 105 3.43 -0.99 18.88
N ALA A 106 2.82 -2.05 18.33
CA ALA A 106 1.76 -2.80 19.00
C ALA A 106 2.23 -3.42 20.34
N GLN A 107 3.46 -3.92 20.39
CA GLN A 107 4.07 -4.43 21.62
C GLN A 107 4.24 -3.33 22.67
N GLN A 108 4.69 -2.13 22.26
CA GLN A 108 4.82 -0.99 23.18
C GLN A 108 3.46 -0.52 23.72
N MET A 109 2.41 -0.57 22.89
CA MET A 109 1.04 -0.25 23.32
C MET A 109 0.44 -1.28 24.29
N SER A 110 0.94 -2.52 24.27
CA SER A 110 0.54 -3.57 25.22
C SER A 110 1.27 -3.44 26.57
N ALA A 111 2.47 -2.86 26.56
CA ALA A 111 3.32 -2.72 27.74
C ALA A 111 2.95 -1.54 28.66
N GLY A 112 1.96 -0.71 28.29
CA GLY A 112 1.47 0.42 29.08
C GLY A 112 -0.01 0.27 29.41
#